data_AF-A0A9E5HQV5-F1
#
_entry.id   AF-A0A9E5HQV5-F1
#
_cell.length_a   1.000
_cell.length_b   1.000
_cell.length_c   1.000
_cell.angle_alpha   90.00
_cell.angle_beta   90.00
_cell.angle_gamma   90.00
#
_symmetry.space_group_name_H-M   'P 1'
#
loop_
_entity.id
_entity.type
_entity.pdbx_description
1 polymer ?
#
loop_
_entity_poly.entity_id
_entity_poly.type
_entity_poly.pdbx_seq_one_letter_code
_entity_poly.pdbx_strand_id
1 'polypeptide(L)'
;MANDLFNSFMTGPDDKGRFGKFGGRFVSETLMPLILELEEQYERAKTDDAFWAEMNDLWTHYVGRPSPMYFAERLTDHLGGAKIYMKRDEL
;
A
#
# COMPACT_ATOMS: atom_id res chain seq x y z
N MET A 1 -12.36 26.47 -3.38
CA MET A 1 -11.46 26.07 -4.49
C MET A 1 -10.49 25.04 -3.95
N ALA A 2 -10.84 23.76 -4.00
CA ALA A 2 -9.99 22.66 -3.50
C ALA A 2 -10.28 21.31 -4.19
N ASN A 3 -10.88 21.31 -5.39
CA ASN A 3 -11.43 20.09 -6.01
C ASN A 3 -10.78 19.70 -7.36
N ASP A 4 -9.60 20.20 -7.69
CA ASP A 4 -8.92 19.87 -8.96
C ASP A 4 -7.44 19.48 -8.76
N LEU A 5 -7.11 18.87 -7.62
CA LEU A 5 -5.82 18.19 -7.50
C LEU A 5 -5.91 16.89 -8.31
N PHE A 6 -5.18 16.82 -9.43
CA PHE A 6 -5.07 15.61 -10.22
C PHE A 6 -4.60 14.43 -9.34
N ASN A 7 -5.23 13.27 -9.53
CA ASN A 7 -4.80 12.03 -8.89
C ASN A 7 -3.30 11.82 -9.14
N SER A 8 -2.55 11.59 -8.06
CA SER A 8 -1.13 11.29 -8.09
C SER A 8 -0.81 10.25 -7.02
N PHE A 9 0.38 9.64 -7.11
CA PHE A 9 0.85 8.74 -6.05
C PHE A 9 0.96 9.43 -4.68
N MET A 10 1.02 10.76 -4.63
CA MET A 10 1.10 11.53 -3.39
C MET A 10 -0.27 11.94 -2.85
N THR A 11 -1.27 12.13 -3.72
CA THR A 11 -2.59 12.65 -3.35
C THR A 11 -3.65 11.55 -3.20
N GLY A 12 -3.40 10.35 -3.74
CA GLY A 12 -4.32 9.22 -3.63
C GLY A 12 -5.51 9.30 -4.58
N PRO A 13 -6.53 8.43 -4.42
CA PRO A 13 -7.78 8.50 -5.16
C PRO A 13 -8.68 9.63 -4.65
N ASP A 14 -9.70 10.00 -5.42
CA ASP A 14 -10.76 10.89 -4.95
C ASP A 14 -11.63 10.24 -3.84
N ASP A 15 -12.54 11.02 -3.25
CA ASP A 15 -13.47 10.58 -2.20
C ASP A 15 -14.38 9.40 -2.64
N LYS A 16 -14.51 9.17 -3.94
CA LYS A 16 -15.27 8.03 -4.49
C LYS A 16 -14.39 6.81 -4.71
N GLY A 17 -13.12 6.86 -4.33
CA GLY A 17 -12.12 5.82 -4.53
C GLY A 17 -11.60 5.73 -5.97
N ARG A 18 -11.70 6.81 -6.77
CA ARG A 18 -11.27 6.79 -8.17
C ARG A 18 -9.91 7.42 -8.40
N PHE A 19 -9.10 6.74 -9.20
CA PHE A 19 -7.95 7.29 -9.89
C PHE A 19 -8.35 7.66 -11.32
N GLY A 20 -8.86 8.87 -11.48
CA GLY A 20 -9.42 9.38 -12.73
C GLY A 20 -10.65 8.59 -13.12
N LYS A 21 -10.54 7.82 -14.22
CA LYS A 21 -11.65 6.95 -14.67
C LYS A 21 -11.63 5.54 -14.07
N PHE A 22 -10.60 5.18 -13.31
CA PHE A 22 -10.40 3.83 -12.77
C PHE A 22 -10.66 3.78 -11.26
N GLY A 23 -10.87 2.58 -10.71
CA GLY A 23 -11.21 2.39 -9.30
C GLY A 23 -12.70 2.64 -9.04
N GLY A 24 -13.03 3.15 -7.87
CA GLY A 24 -14.41 3.32 -7.42
C GLY A 24 -14.99 2.08 -6.75
N ARG A 25 -16.24 2.19 -6.30
CA ARG A 25 -16.96 1.14 -5.56
C ARG A 25 -18.09 0.60 -6.42
N PHE A 26 -17.84 -0.50 -7.11
CA PHE A 26 -18.83 -1.20 -7.96
C PHE A 26 -19.26 -2.50 -7.29
N VAL A 27 -20.04 -2.38 -6.23
CA VAL A 27 -20.51 -3.49 -5.40
C VAL A 27 -22.04 -3.43 -5.24
N SER A 28 -22.63 -4.48 -4.67
CA SER A 28 -24.05 -4.46 -4.27
C SER A 28 -24.32 -3.32 -3.29
N GLU A 29 -25.48 -2.67 -3.42
CA GLU A 29 -25.94 -1.63 -2.50
C GLU A 29 -25.96 -2.11 -1.05
N THR A 30 -26.30 -3.39 -0.82
CA THR A 30 -26.30 -4.00 0.50
C THR A 30 -24.93 -4.04 1.19
N LEU A 31 -23.84 -3.92 0.43
CA LEU A 31 -22.47 -3.87 0.96
C LEU A 31 -21.99 -2.43 1.23
N MET A 32 -22.65 -1.42 0.67
CA MET A 32 -22.20 -0.04 0.80
C MET A 32 -22.09 0.45 2.25
N PRO A 33 -23.04 0.14 3.17
CA PRO A 33 -22.90 0.53 4.57
C PRO A 33 -21.62 -0.03 5.22
N LEU A 34 -21.32 -1.30 4.97
CA LEU A 34 -20.15 -1.99 5.54
C LEU A 34 -18.82 -1.43 4.97
N ILE A 35 -18.81 -1.05 3.69
CA ILE A 35 -17.62 -0.45 3.08
C ILE A 35 -17.35 0.94 3.66
N LEU A 36 -18.40 1.74 3.86
CA LEU A 36 -18.26 3.07 4.46
C LEU A 36 -17.81 2.99 5.92
N GLU A 37 -18.32 2.03 6.68
CA GLU A 37 -17.89 1.77 8.05
C GLU A 37 -16.41 1.34 8.10
N LEU A 38 -15.99 0.45 7.19
CA LEU A 38 -14.58 0.03 7.09
C LEU A 38 -13.66 1.21 6.73
N GLU A 39 -14.06 2.07 5.81
CA GLU A 39 -13.33 3.29 5.46
C GLU A 39 -13.18 4.21 6.67
N GLU A 40 -14.24 4.41 7.45
CA GLU A 40 -14.19 5.21 8.66
C GLU A 40 -13.21 4.63 9.70
N GLN A 41 -13.24 3.32 9.94
CA GLN A 41 -12.30 2.68 10.86
C GLN A 41 -10.85 2.72 10.33
N TYR A 42 -10.66 2.60 9.02
CA TYR A 42 -9.34 2.73 8.40
C TYR A 42 -8.76 4.12 8.62
N GLU A 43 -9.51 5.20 8.37
CA GLU A 43 -9.01 6.56 8.57
C GLU A 43 -8.68 6.85 10.04
N ARG A 44 -9.42 6.25 10.99
CA ARG A 44 -9.08 6.32 12.42
C ARG A 44 -7.76 5.58 12.72
N ALA A 45 -7.66 4.31 12.31
CA ALA A 45 -6.50 3.46 12.60
C ALA A 45 -5.21 3.98 11.94
N LYS A 46 -5.31 4.59 10.75
CA LYS A 46 -4.19 5.15 10.00
C LYS A 46 -3.43 6.24 10.77
N THR A 47 -4.09 6.96 11.68
CA THR A 47 -3.49 8.00 12.52
C THR A 47 -3.36 7.61 13.99
N ASP A 48 -3.66 6.36 14.34
CA ASP A 48 -3.59 5.86 15.72
C ASP A 48 -2.20 5.28 16.02
N ASP A 49 -1.48 5.92 16.94
CA ASP A 49 -0.15 5.49 17.36
C ASP A 49 -0.16 4.10 18.02
N ALA A 50 -1.23 3.73 18.73
CA ALA A 50 -1.34 2.43 19.38
C ALA A 50 -1.47 1.31 18.33
N PHE A 51 -2.27 1.54 17.29
CA PHE A 51 -2.41 0.64 16.15
C PHE A 51 -1.06 0.45 15.44
N TRP A 52 -0.34 1.54 15.17
CA TRP A 52 0.97 1.46 14.54
C TRP A 52 2.03 0.80 15.42
N ALA A 53 1.97 0.96 16.74
CA ALA A 53 2.86 0.27 17.66
C ALA A 53 2.68 -1.26 17.57
N GLU A 54 1.43 -1.74 17.60
CA GLU A 54 1.12 -3.17 17.45
C GLU A 54 1.51 -3.69 16.05
N MET A 55 1.18 -2.95 14.99
CA MET A 55 1.55 -3.32 13.62
C MET A 55 3.06 -3.44 13.42
N ASN A 56 3.84 -2.52 14.00
CA ASN A 56 5.30 -2.56 13.91
C ASN A 56 5.91 -3.72 14.72
N ASP A 57 5.34 -4.05 15.88
CA ASP A 57 5.72 -5.21 16.66
C ASP A 57 5.50 -6.51 15.87
N LEU A 58 4.30 -6.68 15.31
CA LEU A 58 3.96 -7.82 14.46
C LEU A 58 4.83 -7.89 13.20
N TRP A 59 5.07 -6.75 12.55
CA TRP A 59 5.96 -6.71 11.39
C TRP A 59 7.38 -7.15 11.72
N THR A 60 7.90 -6.75 12.86
CA THR A 60 9.29 -7.04 13.25
C THR A 60 9.43 -8.47 13.77
N HIS A 61 8.53 -8.89 14.66
CA HIS A 61 8.70 -10.10 15.47
C HIS A 61 7.92 -11.31 14.96
N TYR A 62 6.87 -11.08 14.16
CA TYR A 62 6.07 -12.17 13.59
C TYR A 62 6.30 -12.32 12.09
N VAL A 63 6.23 -11.22 11.33
CA VAL A 63 6.40 -11.24 9.86
C VAL A 63 7.87 -11.27 9.43
N GLY A 64 8.79 -10.66 10.19
CA GLY A 64 10.22 -10.66 9.88
C GLY A 64 10.69 -9.49 8.99
N ARG A 65 9.99 -8.35 9.03
CA ARG A 65 10.38 -7.12 8.31
C ARG A 65 11.52 -6.39 9.04
N PRO A 66 12.36 -5.61 8.31
CA PRO A 66 12.34 -5.40 6.86
C PRO A 66 12.96 -6.57 6.09
N SER A 67 12.33 -6.95 4.98
CA SER A 67 12.91 -7.91 4.03
C SER A 67 14.19 -7.34 3.38
N PRO A 68 15.24 -8.17 3.19
CA PRO A 68 16.50 -7.70 2.65
C PRO A 68 16.41 -7.31 1.16
N MET A 69 17.30 -6.42 0.72
CA MET A 69 17.58 -6.17 -0.69
C MET A 69 18.77 -7.02 -1.12
N TYR A 70 18.55 -8.03 -1.95
CA TYR A 70 19.58 -8.95 -2.39
C TYR A 70 20.18 -8.53 -3.73
N PHE A 71 21.50 -8.36 -3.80
CA PHE A 71 22.19 -8.12 -5.07
C PHE A 71 22.40 -9.43 -5.83
N ALA A 72 21.79 -9.55 -7.01
CA ALA A 72 21.81 -10.75 -7.83
C ALA A 72 23.01 -10.73 -8.80
N GLU A 73 24.21 -10.97 -8.27
CA GLU A 73 25.50 -10.93 -9.00
C GLU A 73 25.46 -11.74 -10.29
N ARG A 74 25.11 -13.03 -10.20
CA ARG A 74 25.08 -13.94 -11.36
C ARG A 74 24.12 -13.49 -12.47
N LEU A 75 22.97 -12.92 -12.08
CA LEU A 75 21.99 -12.44 -13.04
C LEU A 75 22.45 -11.11 -13.67
N THR A 76 23.08 -10.25 -12.88
CA THR A 76 23.70 -9.01 -13.34
C THR A 76 24.76 -9.30 -14.38
N ASP A 77 25.67 -10.24 -14.11
CA ASP A 77 26.72 -10.65 -15.04
C ASP A 77 26.15 -11.29 -16.31
N HIS A 78 25.12 -12.13 -16.16
CA HIS A 78 24.47 -12.78 -17.30
C HIS A 78 23.83 -11.78 -18.27
N LEU A 79 23.19 -10.73 -17.76
CA LEU A 79 22.56 -9.69 -18.61
C LEU A 79 23.55 -8.62 -19.09
N GLY A 80 24.73 -8.51 -18.47
CA GLY A 80 25.81 -7.63 -18.91
C GLY A 80 25.48 -6.13 -18.86
N GLY A 81 24.49 -5.73 -18.04
CA GLY A 81 23.93 -4.38 -18.03
C GLY A 81 23.83 -3.77 -16.63
N ALA A 82 22.63 -3.28 -16.28
CA ALA A 82 22.38 -2.68 -14.98
C ALA A 82 22.55 -3.69 -13.82
N LYS A 83 22.85 -3.19 -12.62
CA LYS A 83 22.84 -4.00 -11.39
C LYS A 83 21.43 -4.44 -11.06
N ILE A 84 21.26 -5.72 -10.75
CA ILE A 84 19.94 -6.29 -10.43
C ILE A 84 19.86 -6.54 -8.94
N TYR A 85 18.83 -5.97 -8.31
CA TYR A 85 18.51 -6.19 -6.91
C TYR A 85 17.12 -6.80 -6.78
N MET A 86 16.99 -7.81 -5.92
CA MET A 86 15.73 -8.45 -5.58
C MET A 86 15.28 -7.97 -4.20
N LYS A 87 14.10 -7.36 -4.13
CA LYS A 87 13.41 -7.13 -2.86
C LYS A 87 12.87 -8.48 -2.39
N ARG A 88 13.43 -9.01 -1.29
CA ARG A 88 13.17 -10.38 -0.84
C ARG A 88 11.86 -10.50 -0.05
N ASP A 89 10.75 -10.02 -0.60
CA ASP A 89 9.43 -10.06 0.08
C ASP A 89 8.84 -11.47 0.19
N GLU A 90 9.48 -12.47 -0.42
CA GLU A 90 9.15 -13.88 -0.23
C GLU A 90 9.78 -14.52 1.03
N LEU A 91 10.59 -13.76 1.77
CA LEU A 91 11.13 -14.10 3.09
C LEU A 91 10.26 -13.52 4.20
#